data_AF-A0A7S1Y8D8-F1
#
_entry.id   AF-A0A7S1Y8D8-F1
#
_cell.length_a   1.000
_cell.length_b   1.000
_cell.length_c   1.000
_cell.angle_alpha   90.00
_cell.angle_beta   90.00
_cell.angle_gamma   90.00
#
_symmetry.space_group_name_H-M   'P 1'
#
loop_
_entity.id
_entity.type
_entity.pdbx_description
1 polymer ?
#
loop_
_entity_poly.entity_id
_entity_poly.type
_entity_poly.pdbx_seq_one_letter_code
_entity_poly.pdbx_strand_id
1 'polypeptide(L)'
;DALHRTTDTHISCDGVKFGCDFLLYDGPRHERHSFAGLRVLNASTMPTAYDLAGYVRGLNTAGKLALLAKVVWSSDKTGNDKCRVAVVDIALEKILTAPTHVKHRRTQKRKKMGAHLSKVTTPESEMEVANPESNPSKKMKPGQNENAA
;
A
#
# COMPACT_ATOMS: atom_id res chain seq x y z
N ASP A 1 -5.87 -24.75 -5.49
CA ASP A 1 -4.60 -24.46 -4.76
C ASP A 1 -3.33 -24.69 -5.57
N ALA A 2 -3.15 -24.00 -6.70
CA ALA A 2 -1.87 -24.07 -7.43
C ALA A 2 -0.83 -23.07 -6.88
N LEU A 3 -1.25 -21.86 -6.47
CA LEU A 3 -0.32 -20.80 -6.01
C LEU A 3 0.29 -21.07 -4.62
N HIS A 4 -0.49 -21.63 -3.69
CA HIS A 4 -0.08 -21.86 -2.30
C HIS A 4 0.89 -23.03 -2.12
N ARG A 5 0.98 -23.95 -3.07
CA ARG A 5 1.82 -25.15 -2.92
C ARG A 5 3.30 -24.89 -3.17
N THR A 6 3.64 -23.79 -3.84
CA THR A 6 5.00 -23.52 -4.30
C THR A 6 5.51 -22.13 -3.94
N THR A 7 4.67 -21.26 -3.36
CA THR A 7 5.06 -19.90 -3.01
C THR A 7 4.48 -19.48 -1.66
N ASP A 8 5.25 -18.73 -0.88
CA ASP A 8 4.80 -18.04 0.33
C ASP A 8 3.93 -16.80 0.02
N THR A 9 3.25 -16.81 -1.14
CA THR A 9 2.37 -15.71 -1.54
C THR A 9 1.05 -15.83 -0.80
N HIS A 10 0.72 -14.83 0.01
CA HIS A 10 -0.60 -14.73 0.64
C HIS A 10 -1.51 -13.82 -0.19
N ILE A 11 -2.80 -14.18 -0.27
CA ILE A 11 -3.81 -13.49 -1.08
C ILE A 11 -4.94 -13.02 -0.17
N SER A 12 -5.42 -11.79 -0.37
CA SER A 12 -6.62 -11.26 0.29
C SER A 12 -7.61 -10.72 -0.71
N CYS A 13 -8.91 -10.93 -0.48
CA CYS A 13 -10.01 -10.39 -1.28
C CYS A 13 -10.33 -8.93 -0.97
N ASP A 14 -9.67 -8.30 0.00
CA ASP A 14 -9.93 -6.92 0.42
C ASP A 14 -9.32 -5.86 -0.53
N GLY A 15 -9.13 -6.22 -1.80
CA GLY A 15 -8.52 -5.38 -2.83
C GLY A 15 -9.36 -4.18 -3.25
N VAL A 16 -10.67 -4.18 -2.94
CA VAL A 16 -11.61 -3.13 -3.34
C VAL A 16 -11.18 -1.74 -2.86
N LYS A 17 -10.52 -1.65 -1.70
CA LYS A 17 -9.99 -0.39 -1.15
C LYS A 17 -8.93 0.25 -2.04
N PHE A 18 -8.28 -0.54 -2.89
CA PHE A 18 -7.27 -0.11 -3.85
C PHE A 18 -7.74 -0.27 -5.30
N GLY A 19 -9.03 -0.58 -5.52
CA GLY A 19 -9.58 -0.81 -6.85
C GLY A 19 -9.03 -2.08 -7.53
N CYS A 20 -8.64 -3.11 -6.78
CA CYS A 20 -8.24 -4.42 -7.31
C CYS A 20 -9.16 -5.52 -6.78
N ASP A 21 -9.12 -6.71 -7.41
CA ASP A 21 -9.86 -7.87 -6.92
C ASP A 21 -9.13 -8.53 -5.75
N PHE A 22 -7.80 -8.59 -5.83
CA PHE A 22 -6.97 -9.23 -4.81
C PHE A 22 -5.77 -8.36 -4.43
N LEU A 23 -5.30 -8.52 -3.18
CA LEU A 23 -4.02 -8.03 -2.71
C LEU A 23 -3.07 -9.21 -2.51
N LEU A 24 -1.83 -9.06 -2.97
CA LEU A 24 -0.77 -10.05 -2.80
C LEU A 24 0.22 -9.59 -1.72
N TYR A 25 0.66 -10.53 -0.90
CA TYR A 25 1.61 -10.33 0.20
C TYR A 25 2.73 -11.37 0.09
N ASP A 26 3.93 -10.97 0.48
CA ASP A 26 5.15 -11.79 0.51
C ASP A 26 5.37 -12.46 1.89
N GLY A 27 4.28 -12.59 2.67
CA GLY A 27 4.27 -13.17 4.00
C GLY A 27 2.93 -12.94 4.70
N PRO A 28 2.84 -13.25 6.01
CA PRO A 28 1.60 -13.16 6.76
C PRO A 28 0.97 -11.77 6.70
N ARG A 29 -0.31 -11.70 6.37
CA ARG A 29 -1.06 -10.44 6.18
C ARG A 29 -1.00 -9.51 7.39
N HIS A 30 -0.94 -10.05 8.61
CA HIS A 30 -0.90 -9.25 9.82
C HIS A 30 0.47 -8.58 10.04
N GLU A 31 1.54 -9.13 9.48
CA GLU A 31 2.93 -8.68 9.62
C GLU A 31 3.43 -7.86 8.42
N ARG A 32 2.87 -8.10 7.23
CA ARG A 32 3.32 -7.50 5.96
C ARG A 32 2.28 -6.55 5.38
N HIS A 33 2.77 -5.52 4.68
CA HIS A 33 1.95 -4.77 3.74
C HIS A 33 1.83 -5.53 2.41
N SER A 34 0.70 -5.37 1.71
CA SER A 34 0.61 -5.94 0.36
C SER A 34 1.56 -5.22 -0.58
N PHE A 35 2.28 -5.99 -1.40
CA PHE A 35 3.23 -5.46 -2.36
C PHE A 35 2.59 -5.22 -3.74
N ALA A 36 1.47 -5.89 -4.04
CA ALA A 36 0.76 -5.76 -5.30
C ALA A 36 -0.76 -5.78 -5.14
N GLY A 37 -1.45 -5.05 -6.01
CA GLY A 37 -2.87 -5.28 -6.30
C GLY A 37 -3.00 -6.07 -7.60
N LEU A 38 -3.90 -7.05 -7.63
CA LEU A 38 -4.20 -7.89 -8.79
C LEU A 38 -5.65 -7.67 -9.23
N ARG A 39 -5.84 -7.30 -10.49
CA ARG A 39 -7.16 -7.20 -11.12
C ARG A 39 -7.34 -8.30 -12.17
N VAL A 40 -8.43 -9.05 -12.11
CA VAL A 40 -8.76 -10.14 -13.03
C VAL A 40 -9.62 -9.62 -14.17
N LEU A 41 -9.17 -9.81 -15.40
CA LEU A 41 -9.87 -9.36 -16.59
C LEU A 41 -10.84 -10.42 -17.10
N ASN A 42 -12.11 -10.04 -17.22
CA ASN A 42 -13.11 -10.85 -17.92
C ASN A 42 -12.89 -10.78 -19.45
N ALA A 43 -13.34 -11.79 -20.21
CA ALA A 43 -13.18 -11.85 -21.66
C ALA A 43 -14.14 -10.92 -22.40
N SER A 44 -15.26 -10.57 -21.77
CA SER A 44 -16.32 -9.75 -22.36
C SER A 44 -16.02 -8.25 -22.33
N THR A 45 -15.19 -7.78 -21.39
CA THR A 45 -14.99 -6.34 -21.18
C THR A 45 -13.50 -6.03 -21.00
N MET A 46 -12.94 -5.33 -21.99
CA MET A 46 -11.61 -4.74 -21.85
C MET A 46 -11.73 -3.38 -21.13
N PRO A 47 -10.93 -3.14 -20.09
CA PRO A 47 -10.91 -1.84 -19.43
C PRO A 47 -10.44 -0.76 -20.40
N THR A 48 -10.98 0.45 -20.26
CA THR A 48 -10.53 1.58 -21.08
C THR A 48 -9.11 1.99 -20.66
N ALA A 49 -8.41 2.72 -21.53
CA ALA A 49 -7.11 3.29 -21.17
C ALA A 49 -7.20 4.20 -19.93
N TYR A 50 -8.34 4.89 -19.75
CA TYR A 50 -8.60 5.71 -18.57
C TYR A 50 -8.71 4.86 -17.29
N ASP A 51 -9.43 3.73 -17.35
CA ASP A 51 -9.58 2.81 -16.22
C ASP A 51 -8.24 2.20 -15.80
N LEU A 52 -7.43 1.80 -16.78
CA LEU A 52 -6.09 1.27 -16.55
C LEU A 52 -5.16 2.32 -15.94
N ALA A 53 -5.16 3.54 -16.48
CA ALA A 53 -4.34 4.62 -15.95
C ALA A 53 -4.75 5.00 -14.51
N GLY A 54 -6.05 5.07 -14.23
CA GLY A 54 -6.58 5.31 -12.89
C GLY A 54 -6.18 4.21 -11.90
N TYR A 55 -6.30 2.95 -12.33
CA TYR A 55 -5.89 1.77 -11.56
C TYR A 55 -4.41 1.81 -11.19
N VAL A 56 -3.53 1.98 -12.18
CA VAL A 56 -2.08 2.02 -11.95
C VAL A 56 -1.69 3.22 -11.09
N ARG A 57 -2.30 4.39 -11.31
CA ARG A 57 -2.07 5.58 -10.47
C ARG A 57 -2.47 5.35 -9.02
N GLY A 58 -3.60 4.69 -8.78
CA GLY A 58 -4.08 4.35 -7.44
C GLY A 58 -3.08 3.46 -6.68
N LEU A 59 -2.61 2.39 -7.33
CA LEU A 59 -1.64 1.47 -6.72
C LEU A 59 -0.25 2.10 -6.54
N ASN A 60 0.23 2.89 -7.50
CA ASN A 60 1.48 3.64 -7.37
C ASN A 60 1.43 4.64 -6.19
N THR A 61 0.29 5.29 -5.96
CA THR A 61 0.10 6.19 -4.80
C THR A 61 0.21 5.41 -3.49
N ALA A 62 -0.29 4.16 -3.48
CA ALA A 62 -0.22 3.26 -2.35
C ALA A 62 1.11 2.48 -2.23
N GLY A 63 2.07 2.75 -3.12
CA GLY A 63 3.38 2.07 -3.16
C GLY A 63 3.32 0.60 -3.57
N LYS A 64 2.39 0.20 -4.44
CA LYS A 64 2.13 -1.19 -4.83
C LYS A 64 2.27 -1.39 -6.34
N LEU A 65 2.66 -2.59 -6.75
CA LEU A 65 2.61 -3.03 -8.15
C LEU A 65 1.16 -3.18 -8.63
N ALA A 66 0.93 -2.94 -9.92
CA ALA A 66 -0.37 -3.01 -10.56
C ALA A 66 -0.43 -4.17 -11.55
N LEU A 67 -0.96 -5.29 -11.08
CA LEU A 67 -1.00 -6.54 -11.83
C LEU A 67 -2.36 -6.75 -12.50
N LEU A 68 -2.36 -7.17 -13.76
CA LEU A 68 -3.53 -7.73 -14.42
C LEU A 68 -3.38 -9.23 -14.60
N ALA A 69 -4.43 -9.98 -14.28
CA ALA A 69 -4.53 -11.40 -14.60
C ALA A 69 -5.59 -11.63 -15.68
N LYS A 70 -5.25 -12.46 -16.66
CA LYS A 70 -6.20 -13.01 -17.63
C LYS A 70 -6.31 -14.51 -17.44
N VAL A 71 -7.52 -14.99 -17.16
CA VAL A 71 -7.82 -16.42 -17.04
C VAL A 71 -8.52 -16.89 -18.31
N VAL A 72 -8.00 -17.95 -18.92
CA VAL A 72 -8.58 -18.60 -20.10
C VAL A 72 -8.84 -20.06 -19.75
N TRP A 73 -10.11 -20.46 -19.88
CA TRP A 73 -10.55 -21.84 -19.72
C TRP A 73 -10.62 -22.48 -21.11
N SER A 74 -9.97 -23.62 -21.28
CA SER A 74 -10.00 -24.41 -22.50
C SER A 74 -10.50 -25.80 -22.14
N SER A 75 -11.64 -26.20 -22.71
CA SER A 75 -12.12 -27.57 -22.54
C SER A 75 -11.53 -28.44 -23.64
N ASP A 76 -10.78 -29.47 -23.26
CA ASP A 76 -10.28 -30.45 -24.22
C ASP A 76 -11.39 -31.46 -24.56
N LYS A 77 -11.36 -32.04 -25.76
CA LYS A 77 -12.33 -33.07 -26.22
C LYS A 77 -12.39 -34.32 -25.31
N THR A 78 -11.41 -34.47 -24.42
CA THR A 78 -11.30 -35.54 -23.42
C THR A 78 -11.97 -35.20 -22.08
N GLY A 79 -12.62 -34.05 -21.94
CA GLY A 79 -13.33 -33.66 -20.70
C GLY A 79 -12.42 -33.12 -19.59
N ASN A 80 -11.14 -32.89 -19.87
CA ASN A 80 -10.24 -32.22 -18.94
C ASN A 80 -10.23 -30.72 -19.25
N ASP A 81 -10.78 -29.94 -18.32
CA ASP A 81 -10.70 -28.48 -18.40
C ASP A 81 -9.29 -28.01 -18.03
N LYS A 82 -8.65 -27.31 -18.96
CA LYS A 82 -7.35 -26.68 -18.75
C LYS A 82 -7.54 -25.20 -18.46
N CYS A 83 -7.03 -24.77 -17.31
CA CYS A 83 -6.96 -23.36 -16.93
C CYS A 83 -5.58 -22.78 -17.26
N ARG A 84 -5.54 -21.69 -18.02
CA ARG A 84 -4.32 -20.93 -18.29
C ARG A 84 -4.47 -19.54 -17.72
N VAL A 85 -3.45 -19.07 -17.00
CA VAL A 85 -3.41 -17.73 -16.40
C VAL A 85 -2.21 -16.98 -16.94
N ALA A 86 -2.44 -15.79 -17.47
CA ALA A 86 -1.38 -14.83 -17.80
C ALA A 86 -1.44 -13.68 -16.81
N VAL A 87 -0.29 -13.28 -16.24
CA VAL A 87 -0.18 -12.15 -15.32
C VAL A 87 0.80 -11.15 -15.90
N VAL A 88 0.42 -9.87 -15.92
CA VAL A 88 1.21 -8.77 -16.48
C VAL A 88 1.28 -7.64 -15.47
N ASP A 89 2.48 -7.13 -15.20
CA ASP A 89 2.69 -5.89 -14.46
C ASP A 89 2.56 -4.68 -15.39
N ILE A 90 1.77 -3.69 -14.98
CA ILE A 90 1.54 -2.47 -15.74
C ILE A 90 2.08 -1.28 -14.96
N ALA A 91 2.96 -0.54 -15.62
CA ALA A 91 3.48 0.72 -15.11
C ALA A 91 3.05 1.88 -16.02
N LEU A 92 2.75 3.02 -15.41
CA LEU A 92 2.67 4.29 -16.14
C LEU A 92 4.06 4.89 -16.18
N GLU A 93 4.62 4.97 -17.38
CA GLU A 93 5.85 5.70 -17.59
C GLU A 93 5.58 7.20 -17.69
N LYS A 94 6.39 8.00 -17.00
CA LYS A 94 6.34 9.44 -17.14
C LYS A 94 7.21 9.86 -18.32
N ILE A 95 6.60 10.33 -19.40
CA ILE A 95 7.31 10.93 -20.54
C ILE A 95 7.92 12.26 -20.09
N LEU A 96 9.23 12.27 -19.81
CA LEU A 96 9.95 13.46 -19.32
C LEU A 96 10.23 14.50 -20.40
N THR A 97 10.10 14.12 -21.67
CA THR A 97 10.33 14.97 -22.83
C THR A 97 9.13 15.84 -23.22
N ALA A 98 7.97 15.63 -22.59
CA ALA A 98 6.78 16.44 -22.86
C ALA A 98 7.00 17.90 -22.40
N PRO A 99 6.70 18.91 -23.23
CA PRO A 99 6.90 20.33 -22.89
C PRO A 99 6.20 20.75 -21.58
N THR A 100 5.06 20.13 -21.26
CA THR A 100 4.28 20.34 -20.03
C THR A 100 4.97 19.85 -18.75
N HIS A 101 6.00 18.99 -18.87
CA HIS A 101 6.76 18.45 -17.76
C HIS A 101 8.08 19.17 -17.49
N VAL A 102 8.43 20.16 -18.31
CA VAL A 102 9.53 21.12 -18.06
C VAL A 102 9.09 22.08 -16.94
N LYS A 103 8.92 21.55 -15.72
CA LYS A 103 8.66 22.37 -14.52
C LYS A 103 9.99 22.82 -13.92
N HIS A 104 10.12 24.15 -13.76
CA HIS A 104 11.20 24.83 -13.06
C HIS A 104 11.58 24.13 -11.73
N ARG A 105 12.72 23.44 -11.75
CA ARG A 105 13.74 23.21 -10.69
C ARG A 105 13.40 23.21 -9.19
N ARG A 106 12.16 22.99 -8.73
CA ARG A 106 11.81 23.24 -7.31
C ARG A 106 11.28 22.08 -6.48
N THR A 107 11.52 20.81 -6.82
CA THR A 107 11.14 19.71 -5.90
C THR A 107 12.04 18.48 -5.99
N GLN A 108 13.33 18.64 -5.68
CA GLN A 108 14.22 17.51 -5.38
C GLN A 108 14.17 17.15 -3.89
N LYS A 109 13.07 16.57 -3.41
CA LYS A 109 13.06 15.76 -2.18
C LYS A 109 11.96 14.70 -2.27
N ARG A 110 12.14 13.70 -3.15
CA ARG A 110 11.44 12.41 -2.98
C ARG A 110 12.42 11.46 -2.31
N LYS A 111 12.25 11.32 -1.00
CA LYS A 111 12.99 10.40 -0.13
C LYS A 111 12.73 8.94 -0.58
N LYS A 112 13.78 8.12 -0.45
CA LYS A 112 13.75 6.65 -0.45
C LYS A 112 12.47 6.14 0.23
N MET A 113 11.53 5.59 -0.53
CA MET A 113 10.28 4.99 -0.04
C MET A 113 10.07 3.68 -0.80
N GLY A 114 10.93 2.69 -0.55
CA GLY A 114 10.88 1.41 -1.25
C GLY A 114 11.47 0.23 -0.50
N ALA A 115 11.62 0.30 0.83
CA ALA A 115 12.34 -0.75 1.57
C ALA A 115 11.70 -1.17 2.89
N HIS A 116 10.42 -0.89 3.15
CA HIS A 116 9.76 -1.35 4.38
C HIS A 116 8.42 -2.01 4.05
N LEU A 117 8.47 -3.29 3.69
CA LEU A 117 7.28 -4.15 3.54
C LEU A 117 6.80 -4.71 4.89
N SER A 118 7.66 -4.73 5.91
CA SER A 118 7.27 -5.08 7.28
C SER A 118 6.48 -3.94 7.91
N LYS A 119 5.37 -4.28 8.54
CA LYS A 119 4.69 -3.38 9.46
C LYS A 119 5.60 -3.19 10.68
N VAL A 120 5.77 -1.95 11.11
CA VAL A 120 6.44 -1.69 12.39
C VAL A 120 5.48 -2.16 13.48
N THR A 121 5.76 -3.33 14.04
CA THR A 121 5.09 -3.80 15.24
C THR A 121 5.64 -2.98 16.40
N THR A 122 4.90 -1.97 16.86
CA THR A 122 5.20 -1.34 18.14
C THR A 122 5.00 -2.42 19.21
N PRO A 123 6.01 -2.79 20.01
CA PRO A 123 5.81 -3.75 21.08
C PRO A 123 4.86 -3.14 22.13
N GLU A 124 3.75 -3.82 22.40
CA GLU A 124 2.80 -3.49 23.48
C GLU A 124 3.38 -3.83 24.88
N SER A 125 4.58 -3.37 25.19
CA SER A 125 5.21 -3.59 26.49
C SER A 125 5.86 -2.32 27.02
N GLU A 126 5.03 -1.30 27.29
CA GLU A 126 5.35 -0.17 28.18
C GLU A 126 4.06 0.66 28.39
N MET A 127 2.99 0.05 28.90
CA MET A 127 2.00 0.79 29.69
C MET A 127 2.42 0.65 31.15
N GLU A 128 3.45 1.41 31.53
CA GLU A 128 3.73 1.65 32.93
C GLU A 128 2.62 2.56 33.48
N VAL A 129 1.92 2.05 34.48
CA VAL A 129 0.79 2.68 35.16
C VAL A 129 1.26 3.95 35.84
N ALA A 130 0.95 5.11 35.27
CA ALA A 130 1.11 6.39 35.95
C ALA A 130 0.04 6.50 37.06
N ASN A 131 0.45 6.19 38.28
CA ASN A 131 -0.32 6.33 39.50
C ASN A 131 -0.49 7.82 39.85
N PRO A 132 -1.70 8.38 40.06
CA PRO A 132 -1.88 9.78 40.36
C PRO A 132 -2.09 9.96 41.87
N GLU A 133 -1.05 10.21 42.65
CA GLU A 133 -1.23 10.75 44.01
C GLU A 133 0.08 11.28 44.62
N SER A 134 0.19 12.60 44.74
CA SER A 134 0.39 13.30 46.02
C SER A 134 0.91 14.72 45.79
N ASN A 135 0.03 15.67 46.07
CA ASN A 135 0.36 17.07 46.34
C ASN A 135 1.09 17.13 47.70
N PRO A 136 2.06 18.03 47.92
CA PRO A 136 1.81 18.99 48.99
C PRO A 136 2.31 20.42 48.74
N SER A 137 1.40 21.35 49.00
CA SER A 137 1.57 22.52 49.87
C SER A 137 2.74 23.50 49.65
N LYS A 138 2.37 24.65 49.08
CA LYS A 138 2.32 25.96 49.77
C LYS A 138 3.58 26.36 50.57
N LYS A 139 4.38 27.27 50.00
CA LYS A 139 5.12 28.29 50.77
C LYS A 139 4.91 29.68 50.19
N MET A 140 4.48 30.59 51.06
CA MET A 140 4.19 32.00 50.81
C MET A 140 5.39 32.90 51.14
N LYS A 141 5.49 33.99 50.35
CA LYS A 141 5.96 35.38 50.64
C LYS A 141 7.46 35.62 50.94
N PRO A 142 7.97 36.89 50.91
CA PRO A 142 7.43 38.19 50.42
C PRO A 142 8.36 38.82 49.32
N GLY A 143 7.97 39.77 48.46
CA GLY A 143 7.64 41.20 48.69
C GLY A 143 8.76 42.13 48.17
N GLN A 144 8.38 43.31 47.63
CA GLN A 144 9.20 44.49 47.24
C GLN A 144 9.82 44.48 45.83
N ASN A 145 9.86 45.56 45.01
CA ASN A 145 9.24 46.90 44.96
C ASN A 145 9.63 47.52 43.59
N GLU A 146 8.84 48.45 43.03
CA GLU A 146 9.29 49.60 42.18
C GLU A 146 9.97 49.28 40.81
N ASN A 147 9.80 49.99 39.68
CA ASN A 147 9.36 51.34 39.36
C ASN A 147 8.85 51.42 37.92
N ALA A 148 8.01 52.42 37.69
CA ALA A 148 7.58 52.91 36.39
C ALA A 148 8.69 53.66 35.65
N ALA A 149 8.67 53.57 34.32
CA ALA A 149 9.00 54.64 33.37
C ALA A 149 8.30 54.32 32.04
#